data_AF-A0A9E2VB28-F1
#
_entry.id   AF-A0A9E2VB28-F1
#
_cell.length_a   1.000
_cell.length_b   1.000
_cell.length_c   1.000
_cell.angle_alpha   90.00
_cell.angle_beta   90.00
_cell.angle_gamma   90.00
#
_symmetry.space_group_name_H-M   'P 1'
#
loop_
_entity.id
_entity.type
_entity.pdbx_description
1 polymer ?
#
loop_
_entity_poly.entity_id
_entity_poly.type
_entity_poly.pdbx_seq_one_letter_code
_entity_poly.pdbx_strand_id
1 'polypeptide(L)'
;MGKENFYSNIVEGFTANEFLRRKDKTREEKKLDQQIESVSLMEYLLNLFGTTAAKERFLDLCKKYRISKWRQRTSNLLKIEEQESSRAEVHNKIIDTIASLSRVDSSSESTHVFSQLGARDRVTDMIIDYFDWQEKKKLEESEFRKAA
;
A
#
# COMPACT_ATOMS: atom_id res chain seq x y z
N MET A 1 -36.03 11.07 66.83
CA MET A 1 -36.94 10.97 65.67
C MET A 1 -36.21 11.57 64.48
N GLY A 2 -36.18 11.00 63.27
CA GLY A 2 -36.73 9.71 62.81
C GLY A 2 -35.64 8.77 62.27
N LYS A 3 -36.05 7.57 61.83
CA LYS A 3 -35.24 6.57 61.10
C LYS A 3 -35.51 6.70 59.58
N GLU A 4 -34.88 5.82 58.79
CA GLU A 4 -35.27 5.43 57.41
C GLU A 4 -35.02 6.53 56.35
N ASN A 5 -34.80 6.29 55.05
CA ASN A 5 -34.43 5.11 54.23
C ASN A 5 -33.84 5.65 52.90
N PHE A 6 -33.20 4.93 51.97
CA PHE A 6 -33.02 3.48 51.74
C PHE A 6 -31.71 3.22 50.95
N TYR A 7 -31.44 1.99 50.51
CA TYR A 7 -30.48 1.71 49.43
C TYR A 7 -31.11 1.95 48.04
N SER A 8 -30.40 2.66 47.16
CA SER A 8 -30.46 2.54 45.70
C SER A 8 -29.02 2.34 45.24
N ASN A 9 -28.55 1.18 44.75
CA ASN A 9 -29.19 0.12 43.98
C ASN A 9 -29.55 0.52 42.54
N ILE A 10 -28.50 0.76 41.74
CA ILE A 10 -28.44 0.37 40.32
C ILE A 10 -27.05 -0.24 40.05
N VAL A 11 -26.88 -1.50 40.47
CA VAL A 11 -25.99 -2.43 39.73
C VAL A 11 -26.94 -3.31 38.93
N GLU A 12 -27.06 -3.02 37.63
CA GLU A 12 -27.48 -3.90 36.52
C GLU A 12 -27.94 -3.01 35.37
N GLY A 13 -27.18 -3.02 34.27
CA GLY A 13 -27.32 -2.03 33.20
C GLY A 13 -26.14 -1.97 32.23
N PHE A 14 -25.15 -2.87 32.36
CA PHE A 14 -24.11 -3.09 31.36
C PHE A 14 -24.73 -3.79 30.13
N THR A 15 -25.57 -3.04 29.40
CA THR A 15 -26.38 -3.59 28.32
C THR A 15 -25.48 -4.12 27.20
N ALA A 16 -25.73 -5.38 26.79
CA ALA A 16 -24.93 -6.06 25.76
C ALA A 16 -24.83 -5.27 24.44
N ASN A 17 -25.76 -4.34 24.19
CA ASN A 17 -25.77 -3.43 23.06
C ASN A 17 -24.55 -2.49 23.01
N GLU A 18 -23.99 -2.05 24.13
CA GLU A 18 -22.77 -1.20 24.08
C GLU A 18 -21.52 -2.02 23.77
N PHE A 19 -21.47 -3.27 24.23
CA PHE A 19 -20.41 -4.22 23.88
C PHE A 19 -20.48 -4.66 22.41
N LEU A 20 -21.69 -4.83 21.87
CA LEU A 20 -21.92 -5.07 20.44
C LEU A 20 -21.50 -3.86 19.58
N ARG A 21 -21.93 -2.64 19.93
CA ARG A 21 -21.49 -1.42 19.21
C ARG A 21 -19.97 -1.22 19.21
N ARG A 22 -19.26 -1.60 20.28
CA ARG A 22 -17.78 -1.60 20.29
C ARG A 22 -17.17 -2.75 19.49
N LYS A 23 -17.80 -3.92 19.45
CA LYS A 23 -17.36 -5.07 18.63
C LYS A 23 -17.57 -4.88 17.13
N ASP A 24 -18.64 -4.22 16.71
CA ASP A 24 -18.91 -4.01 15.28
C ASP A 24 -18.01 -2.91 14.70
N LYS A 25 -17.78 -1.80 15.43
CA LYS A 25 -16.75 -0.82 15.06
C LYS A 25 -15.36 -1.45 14.94
N THR A 26 -14.94 -2.23 15.93
CA THR A 26 -13.66 -2.95 15.85
C THR A 26 -13.62 -4.06 14.81
N ARG A 27 -14.72 -4.40 14.11
CA ARG A 27 -14.71 -5.37 13.00
C ARG A 27 -14.61 -4.70 11.64
N GLU A 28 -15.11 -3.49 11.47
CA GLU A 28 -14.84 -2.66 10.29
C GLU A 28 -13.45 -2.02 10.36
N GLU A 29 -13.06 -1.47 11.52
CA GLU A 29 -11.72 -0.92 11.75
C GLU A 29 -10.62 -2.00 11.58
N LYS A 30 -10.82 -3.23 12.08
CA LYS A 30 -9.86 -4.35 11.85
C LYS A 30 -9.79 -4.88 10.42
N LYS A 31 -10.71 -4.50 9.52
CA LYS A 31 -10.55 -4.77 8.08
C LYS A 31 -9.68 -3.71 7.41
N LEU A 32 -9.73 -2.47 7.90
CA LEU A 32 -8.87 -1.38 7.42
C LEU A 32 -7.42 -1.53 7.91
N ASP A 33 -7.19 -2.13 9.09
CA ASP A 33 -5.82 -2.45 9.55
C ASP A 33 -5.13 -3.59 8.77
N GLN A 34 -5.78 -4.20 7.76
CA GLN A 34 -5.11 -5.15 6.88
C GLN A 34 -4.22 -4.40 5.87
N GLN A 35 -2.91 -4.64 5.96
CA GLN A 35 -1.96 -4.19 4.93
C GLN A 35 -2.38 -4.73 3.57
N ILE A 36 -2.53 -3.85 2.59
CA ILE A 36 -2.88 -4.22 1.22
C ILE A 36 -1.63 -4.85 0.59
N GLU A 37 -1.81 -5.96 -0.13
CA GLU A 37 -0.72 -6.64 -0.79
C GLU A 37 0.00 -5.72 -1.79
N SER A 38 1.33 -5.86 -1.86
CA SER A 38 2.19 -5.01 -2.68
C SER A 38 1.80 -4.99 -4.16
N VAL A 39 1.36 -6.13 -4.70
CA VAL A 39 0.88 -6.24 -6.09
C VAL A 39 -0.42 -5.46 -6.28
N SER A 40 -1.39 -5.62 -5.38
CA SER A 40 -2.70 -4.95 -5.43
C SER A 40 -2.59 -3.42 -5.30
N LEU A 41 -1.65 -2.92 -4.48
CA LEU A 41 -1.34 -1.48 -4.41
C LEU A 41 -0.92 -0.93 -5.78
N MET A 42 -0.04 -1.64 -6.50
CA MET A 42 0.38 -1.23 -7.85
C MET A 42 -0.77 -1.33 -8.85
N GLU A 43 -1.54 -2.42 -8.85
CA GLU A 43 -2.69 -2.60 -9.76
C GLU A 43 -3.74 -1.49 -9.57
N TYR A 44 -4.03 -1.09 -8.32
CA TYR A 44 -4.91 0.03 -8.01
C TYR A 44 -4.38 1.36 -8.58
N LEU A 45 -3.11 1.69 -8.33
CA LEU A 45 -2.48 2.89 -8.90
C LEU A 45 -2.54 2.89 -10.43
N LEU A 46 -2.25 1.75 -11.06
CA LEU A 46 -2.31 1.60 -12.51
C LEU A 46 -3.73 1.81 -13.06
N ASN A 47 -4.78 1.51 -12.30
CA ASN A 47 -6.16 1.75 -12.69
C ASN A 47 -6.55 3.24 -12.66
N LEU A 48 -5.99 4.04 -11.75
CA LEU A 48 -6.26 5.49 -11.65
C LEU A 48 -5.74 6.33 -12.82
N PHE A 49 -4.75 5.83 -13.58
CA PHE A 49 -4.27 6.53 -14.77
C PHE A 49 -5.30 6.51 -15.91
N GLY A 50 -5.81 7.69 -16.28
CA GLY A 50 -6.81 7.83 -17.36
C GLY A 50 -6.34 7.51 -18.79
N THR A 51 -5.05 7.21 -19.02
CA THR A 51 -4.54 6.81 -20.35
C THR A 51 -3.47 5.73 -20.27
N THR A 52 -3.43 4.83 -21.26
CA THR A 52 -2.39 3.77 -21.38
C THR A 52 -0.98 4.36 -21.44
N ALA A 53 -0.79 5.44 -22.22
CA ALA A 53 0.52 6.10 -22.33
C ALA A 53 1.03 6.66 -20.99
N ALA A 54 0.15 7.07 -20.08
CA ALA A 54 0.54 7.49 -18.74
C ALA A 54 0.92 6.29 -17.85
N LYS A 55 0.16 5.18 -17.92
CA LYS A 55 0.48 3.91 -17.24
C LYS A 55 1.87 3.40 -17.65
N GLU A 56 2.15 3.37 -18.96
CA GLU A 56 3.43 2.89 -19.51
C GLU A 56 4.60 3.76 -19.05
N ARG A 57 4.47 5.09 -19.09
CA ARG A 57 5.51 6.02 -18.58
C ARG A 57 5.79 5.81 -17.10
N PHE A 58 4.76 5.58 -16.28
CA PHE A 58 4.92 5.29 -14.86
C PHE A 58 5.59 3.94 -14.61
N LEU A 59 5.18 2.90 -15.33
CA LEU A 59 5.83 1.58 -15.29
C LEU A 59 7.30 1.67 -15.69
N ASP A 60 7.64 2.46 -16.70
CA ASP A 60 9.03 2.66 -17.13
C ASP A 60 9.88 3.44 -16.12
N LEU A 61 9.31 4.40 -15.39
CA LEU A 61 9.96 5.02 -14.23
C LEU A 61 10.25 3.97 -13.14
N CYS A 62 9.27 3.13 -12.81
CA CYS A 62 9.42 2.08 -11.80
C CYS A 62 10.42 1.00 -12.22
N LYS A 63 10.47 0.60 -13.50
CA LYS A 63 11.52 -0.28 -14.07
C LYS A 63 12.91 0.34 -13.92
N LYS A 64 13.07 1.61 -14.28
CA LYS A 64 14.36 2.34 -14.14
C LYS A 64 14.83 2.37 -12.69
N TYR A 65 13.91 2.60 -11.74
CA TYR A 65 14.20 2.53 -10.31
C TYR A 65 14.66 1.12 -9.89
N ARG A 66 13.92 0.05 -10.23
CA ARG A 66 14.29 -1.35 -9.91
C ARG A 66 15.66 -1.72 -10.46
N ILE A 67 15.94 -1.40 -11.72
CA ILE A 67 17.24 -1.65 -12.38
C ILE A 67 18.37 -0.92 -11.67
N SER A 68 18.16 0.35 -11.28
CA SER A 68 19.18 1.13 -10.56
C SER A 68 19.46 0.54 -9.17
N LYS A 69 18.42 0.15 -8.43
CA LYS A 69 18.56 -0.52 -7.11
C LYS A 69 19.26 -1.88 -7.22
N TRP A 70 19.02 -2.64 -8.29
CA TRP A 70 19.74 -3.89 -8.56
C TRP A 70 21.22 -3.67 -8.91
N ARG A 71 21.54 -2.73 -9.81
CA ARG A 71 22.92 -2.45 -10.23
C ARG A 71 23.82 -1.97 -9.09
N GLN A 72 23.27 -1.27 -8.10
CA GLN A 72 24.02 -0.89 -6.91
C GLN A 72 24.54 -2.10 -6.13
N ARG A 73 23.77 -3.20 -6.03
CA ARG A 73 24.20 -4.43 -5.34
C ARG A 73 25.39 -5.12 -6.01
N THR A 74 25.72 -4.77 -7.25
CA THR A 74 26.76 -5.42 -8.06
C THR A 74 27.91 -4.50 -8.49
N SER A 75 27.94 -3.23 -8.06
CA SER A 75 28.91 -2.24 -8.54
C SER A 75 29.91 -1.78 -7.47
N ASN A 76 31.18 -1.67 -7.85
CA ASN A 76 32.26 -1.22 -6.95
C ASN A 76 32.15 0.28 -6.60
N LEU A 77 32.66 0.61 -5.41
CA LEU A 77 32.41 1.83 -4.61
C LEU A 77 32.51 3.20 -5.32
N LEU A 78 33.30 3.33 -6.39
CA LEU A 78 33.66 4.65 -6.97
C LEU A 78 32.66 5.22 -8.00
N LYS A 79 31.54 4.53 -8.29
CA LYS A 79 30.43 5.07 -9.12
C LYS A 79 29.10 5.18 -8.37
N ILE A 80 29.13 5.03 -7.04
CA ILE A 80 27.91 4.88 -6.24
C ILE A 80 27.18 6.21 -6.05
N GLU A 81 27.86 7.31 -5.69
CA GLU A 81 27.18 8.57 -5.33
C GLU A 81 26.34 9.20 -6.47
N GLU A 82 26.86 9.23 -7.71
CA GLU A 82 26.10 9.71 -8.87
C GLU A 82 24.88 8.80 -9.18
N GLN A 83 25.06 7.47 -9.06
CA GLN A 83 23.97 6.51 -9.26
C GLN A 83 22.93 6.59 -8.14
N GLU A 84 23.33 6.82 -6.89
CA GLU A 84 22.41 6.98 -5.76
C GLU A 84 21.62 8.28 -5.83
N SER A 85 22.25 9.37 -6.30
CA SER A 85 21.58 10.64 -6.57
C SER A 85 20.52 10.48 -7.66
N SER A 86 20.88 9.85 -8.80
CA SER A 86 19.93 9.56 -9.88
C SER A 86 18.80 8.61 -9.44
N ARG A 87 19.10 7.58 -8.64
CA ARG A 87 18.12 6.65 -8.05
C ARG A 87 17.14 7.39 -7.13
N ALA A 88 17.64 8.29 -6.27
CA ALA A 88 16.80 9.08 -5.36
C ALA A 88 15.89 10.05 -6.13
N GLU A 89 16.40 10.66 -7.20
CA GLU A 89 15.62 11.52 -8.09
C GLU A 89 14.48 10.76 -8.79
N VAL A 90 14.76 9.55 -9.33
CA VAL A 90 13.71 8.69 -9.92
C VAL A 90 12.70 8.25 -8.87
N HIS A 91 13.13 7.94 -7.64
CA HIS A 91 12.22 7.58 -6.56
C HIS A 91 11.31 8.74 -6.14
N ASN A 92 11.86 9.96 -6.03
CA ASN A 92 11.07 11.17 -5.77
C ASN A 92 10.01 11.34 -6.87
N LYS A 93 10.39 11.26 -8.15
CA LYS A 93 9.45 11.36 -9.28
C LYS A 93 8.30 10.34 -9.23
N ILE A 94 8.57 9.12 -8.75
CA ILE A 94 7.53 8.10 -8.53
C ILE A 94 6.58 8.52 -7.40
N ILE A 95 7.12 8.95 -6.25
CA ILE A 95 6.35 9.44 -5.10
C ILE A 95 5.50 10.67 -5.49
N ASP A 96 6.07 11.64 -6.21
CA ASP A 96 5.37 12.83 -6.70
C ASP A 96 4.23 12.47 -7.66
N THR A 97 4.41 11.43 -8.48
CA THR A 97 3.35 10.89 -9.36
C THR A 97 2.23 10.26 -8.54
N ILE A 98 2.56 9.44 -7.53
CA ILE A 98 1.59 8.83 -6.61
C ILE A 98 0.81 9.92 -5.85
N ALA A 99 1.50 10.93 -5.31
CA ALA A 99 0.89 12.06 -4.62
C ALA A 99 0.00 12.92 -5.55
N SER A 100 0.27 12.94 -6.86
CA SER A 100 -0.59 13.57 -7.86
C SER A 100 -1.85 12.73 -8.15
N LEU A 101 -1.73 11.40 -8.22
CA LEU A 101 -2.87 10.49 -8.36
C LEU A 101 -3.81 10.52 -7.16
N SER A 102 -3.29 10.75 -5.95
CA SER A 102 -4.11 10.86 -4.71
C SER A 102 -5.12 12.01 -4.71
N ARG A 103 -5.06 12.90 -5.72
CA ARG A 103 -5.99 14.02 -5.93
C ARG A 103 -7.08 13.71 -6.95
N VAL A 104 -7.00 12.55 -7.64
CA VAL A 104 -7.90 12.16 -8.72
C VAL A 104 -9.16 11.47 -8.19
N ASP A 105 -9.03 10.67 -7.12
CA ASP A 105 -10.15 10.03 -6.44
C ASP A 105 -10.07 10.29 -4.92
N SER A 106 -11.20 10.68 -4.33
CA SER A 106 -11.36 10.97 -2.90
C SER A 106 -12.17 9.90 -2.15
N SER A 107 -12.38 8.75 -2.77
CA SER A 107 -13.01 7.59 -2.12
C SER A 107 -12.27 7.16 -0.84
N SER A 108 -12.97 6.46 0.05
CA SER A 108 -12.38 5.87 1.25
C SER A 108 -11.34 4.80 0.91
N GLU A 109 -11.55 4.06 -0.18
CA GLU A 109 -10.59 3.09 -0.73
C GLU A 109 -9.31 3.77 -1.22
N SER A 110 -9.43 4.84 -2.03
CA SER A 110 -8.31 5.68 -2.46
C SER A 110 -7.53 6.19 -1.25
N THR A 111 -8.22 6.81 -0.30
CA THR A 111 -7.61 7.36 0.93
C THR A 111 -6.84 6.27 1.69
N HIS A 112 -7.39 5.06 1.79
CA HIS A 112 -6.75 3.94 2.45
C HIS A 112 -5.49 3.46 1.68
N VAL A 113 -5.57 3.27 0.36
CA VAL A 113 -4.43 2.90 -0.50
C VAL A 113 -3.30 3.93 -0.38
N PHE A 114 -3.60 5.22 -0.54
CA PHE A 114 -2.60 6.28 -0.47
C PHE A 114 -2.01 6.46 0.93
N SER A 115 -2.75 6.13 2.00
CA SER A 115 -2.19 6.12 3.36
C SER A 115 -1.06 5.10 3.53
N GLN A 116 -1.17 3.91 2.92
CA GLN A 116 -0.11 2.89 2.97
C GLN A 116 1.11 3.31 2.12
N LEU A 117 0.88 4.04 1.02
CA LEU A 117 1.93 4.56 0.14
C LEU A 117 2.60 5.85 0.64
N GLY A 118 2.20 6.38 1.80
CA GLY A 118 2.90 7.49 2.45
C GLY A 118 4.32 7.16 2.90
N ALA A 119 4.64 5.87 3.10
CA ALA A 119 5.98 5.41 3.45
C ALA A 119 6.83 5.11 2.20
N ARG A 120 8.01 5.72 2.12
CA ARG A 120 8.95 5.56 0.99
C ARG A 120 9.41 4.12 0.78
N ASP A 121 9.54 3.36 1.87
CA ASP A 121 9.91 1.95 1.81
C ASP A 121 8.73 1.09 1.30
N ARG A 122 7.48 1.42 1.65
CA ARG A 122 6.31 0.73 1.09
C ARG A 122 6.18 0.92 -0.42
N VAL A 123 6.43 2.13 -0.93
CA VAL A 123 6.52 2.40 -2.39
C VAL A 123 7.64 1.58 -3.03
N THR A 124 8.77 1.44 -2.34
CA THR A 124 9.92 0.66 -2.80
C THR A 124 9.60 -0.84 -2.91
N ASP A 125 8.96 -1.41 -1.89
CA ASP A 125 8.57 -2.83 -1.85
C ASP A 125 7.49 -3.12 -2.90
N MET A 126 6.47 -2.25 -3.00
CA MET A 126 5.43 -2.29 -4.04
C MET A 126 6.02 -2.42 -5.46
N ILE A 127 7.06 -1.64 -5.77
CA ILE A 127 7.73 -1.70 -7.07
C ILE A 127 8.45 -3.05 -7.26
N ILE A 128 9.18 -3.52 -6.26
CA ILE A 128 9.98 -4.76 -6.36
C ILE A 128 9.04 -5.96 -6.52
N ASP A 129 8.09 -6.12 -5.59
CA ASP A 129 7.17 -7.26 -5.54
C ASP A 129 6.34 -7.37 -6.82
N TYR A 130 5.86 -6.24 -7.37
CA TYR A 130 5.09 -6.23 -8.61
C TYR A 130 5.91 -6.71 -9.82
N PHE A 131 7.17 -6.28 -9.97
CA PHE A 131 8.00 -6.71 -11.09
C PHE A 131 8.52 -8.14 -10.92
N ASP A 132 8.83 -8.57 -9.69
CA ASP A 132 9.23 -9.94 -9.40
C ASP A 132 8.06 -10.92 -9.64
N TRP A 133 6.81 -10.51 -9.32
CA TRP A 133 5.59 -11.25 -9.66
C TRP A 133 5.32 -11.30 -11.17
N GLN A 134 5.50 -10.18 -11.88
CA GLN A 134 5.41 -10.11 -13.35
C GLN A 134 6.43 -11.04 -14.04
N GLU A 135 7.63 -11.19 -13.49
CA GLU A 135 8.65 -12.10 -14.02
C GLU A 135 8.30 -13.57 -13.75
N LYS A 136 7.85 -13.92 -12.53
CA LYS A 136 7.37 -15.27 -12.20
C LYS A 136 6.24 -15.73 -13.11
N LYS A 137 5.18 -14.91 -13.29
CA LYS A 137 4.07 -15.23 -14.20
C LYS A 137 4.53 -15.52 -15.62
N LYS A 138 5.49 -14.75 -16.15
CA LYS A 138 6.02 -14.97 -17.52
C LYS A 138 6.82 -16.26 -17.65
N LEU A 139 7.52 -16.67 -16.59
CA LEU A 139 8.23 -17.96 -16.54
C LEU A 139 7.20 -19.09 -16.54
N GLU A 140 6.21 -19.05 -15.64
CA GLU A 140 5.12 -20.02 -15.56
C GLU A 140 4.39 -20.16 -16.91
N GLU A 141 3.93 -19.05 -17.51
CA GLU A 141 3.30 -19.03 -18.83
C GLU A 141 4.18 -19.60 -19.95
N SER A 142 5.51 -19.42 -19.87
CA SER A 142 6.45 -19.99 -20.83
C SER A 142 6.71 -21.48 -20.60
N GLU A 143 6.56 -21.99 -19.38
CA GLU A 143 6.72 -23.40 -19.05
C GLU A 143 5.46 -24.19 -19.47
N PHE A 144 4.27 -23.67 -19.19
CA PHE A 144 3.01 -24.26 -19.66
C PHE A 144 2.97 -24.41 -21.20
N ARG A 145 3.45 -23.43 -21.96
CA ARG A 145 3.52 -23.49 -23.43
C ARG A 145 4.57 -24.45 -24.00
N LYS A 146 5.47 -24.99 -23.18
CA LYS A 146 6.44 -26.03 -23.57
C LYS A 146 5.98 -27.44 -23.20
N ALA A 147 4.94 -27.55 -22.36
CA ALA A 147 4.37 -28.79 -21.88
C ALA A 147 3.05 -29.18 -22.58
N ALA A 148 2.57 -28.32 -23.49
CA ALA A 148 1.36 -28.50 -24.31
C ALA A 148 1.72 -28.59 -25.80
#